data_AF-A4N765-F1
#
_entry.id   AF-A4N765-F1
#
_cell.length_a   1.000
_cell.length_b   1.000
_cell.length_c   1.000
_cell.angle_alpha   90.00
_cell.angle_beta   90.00
_cell.angle_gamma   90.00
#
_symmetry.space_group_name_H-M   'P 1'
#
loop_
_entity.id
_entity.type
_entity.pdbx_description
1 polymer ?
#
loop_
_entity_poly.entity_id
_entity_poly.type
_entity_poly.pdbx_seq_one_letter_code
_entity_poly.pdbx_strand_id
1 'polypeptide(L)' 'MDNAAMESFFGRLKTECFYGWEFNTREEIVNTVRDYLDYYNHRRIQLKLKGLSPIQYRLQ' A
#
# COMPACT_ATOMS: atom_id res chain seq x y z
N MET A 1 11.29 6.76 -17.90
CA MET A 1 10.41 5.76 -17.26
C MET A 1 9.56 6.49 -16.25
N ASP A 2 8.25 6.32 -16.34
CA ASP A 2 7.29 7.13 -15.59
C ASP A 2 7.26 6.70 -14.11
N ASN A 3 7.68 7.59 -13.21
CA ASN A 3 7.67 7.33 -11.76
C ASN A 3 6.28 7.55 -11.14
N ALA A 4 5.28 7.99 -11.92
CA ALA A 4 3.96 8.37 -11.41
C ALA A 4 3.24 7.24 -10.65
N ALA A 5 3.47 5.97 -11.04
CA ALA A 5 2.92 4.82 -10.33
C ALA A 5 3.50 4.69 -8.91
N MET A 6 4.81 4.87 -8.77
CA MET A 6 5.49 4.84 -7.47
C MET A 6 5.21 6.08 -6.64
N GLU A 7 5.14 7.26 -7.26
CA GLU A 7 4.75 8.50 -6.58
C GLU A 7 3.32 8.40 -6.01
N SER A 8 2.39 7.86 -6.80
CA SER A 8 1.02 7.60 -6.36
C SER A 8 0.95 6.55 -5.23
N PHE A 9 1.85 5.57 -5.22
CA PHE A 9 1.95 4.58 -4.15
C PHE A 9 2.46 5.24 -2.85
N PHE A 10 3.58 5.96 -2.92
CA PHE A 10 4.15 6.62 -1.75
C PHE A 10 3.26 7.74 -1.20
N GLY A 11 2.51 8.43 -2.04
CA GLY A 11 1.48 9.38 -1.61
C GLY A 11 0.43 8.70 -0.73
N ARG A 12 -0.10 7.56 -1.18
CA ARG A 12 -1.08 6.77 -0.40
C ARG A 12 -0.50 6.20 0.87
N LEU A 13 0.69 5.60 0.80
CA LEU A 13 1.37 5.06 1.97
C LEU A 13 1.51 6.12 3.07
N LYS A 14 1.98 7.34 2.71
CA LYS A 14 2.11 8.44 3.67
C LYS A 14 0.77 8.85 4.27
N THR A 15 -0.26 9.03 3.44
CA THR A 15 -1.58 9.47 3.93
C THR A 15 -2.28 8.40 4.76
N GLU A 16 -2.21 7.13 4.37
CA GLU A 16 -2.96 6.03 5.01
C GLU A 16 -2.24 5.45 6.23
N CYS A 17 -0.90 5.50 6.29
CA CYS A 17 -0.13 4.90 7.39
C CYS A 17 0.59 5.90 8.31
N PHE A 18 0.94 7.10 7.83
CA PHE A 18 1.79 8.03 8.58
C PHE A 18 1.07 9.31 9.01
N TYR A 19 -0.01 9.69 8.31
CA TYR A 19 -0.73 10.92 8.66
C TYR A 19 -1.51 10.73 9.97
N GLY A 20 -1.12 11.50 11.00
CA GLY A 20 -1.73 11.44 12.33
C GLY A 20 -1.21 10.32 13.24
N TRP A 21 -0.13 9.64 12.86
CA TRP A 21 0.50 8.57 13.65
C TRP A 21 1.93 8.97 14.03
N GLU A 22 2.28 8.76 15.30
CA GLU A 22 3.65 8.91 15.80
C GLU A 22 4.28 7.52 15.97
N PHE A 23 5.49 7.34 15.45
CA PHE A 23 6.25 6.10 15.57
C PHE A 23 7.39 6.31 16.55
N ASN A 24 7.51 5.43 17.53
CA ASN A 24 8.52 5.56 18.58
C ASN A 24 9.79 4.78 18.23
N THR A 25 9.67 3.79 17.35
CA THR A 25 10.80 2.96 16.92
C THR A 25 10.84 2.75 15.42
N ARG A 26 12.05 2.46 14.91
CA ARG A 26 12.24 2.03 13.53
C ARG A 26 11.46 0.74 13.22
N GLU A 27 11.36 -0.16 14.19
CA GLU A 27 10.68 -1.44 14.00
C GLU A 27 9.18 -1.26 13.76
N GLU A 28 8.54 -0.31 14.45
CA GLU A 28 7.13 0.03 14.20
C GLU A 28 6.93 0.51 12.76
N ILE A 29 7.78 1.41 12.27
CA ILE A 29 7.73 1.89 10.88
C ILE A 29 7.86 0.72 9.90
N VAL A 30 8.83 -0.17 10.11
CA VAL A 30 9.07 -1.32 9.23
C VAL A 30 7.88 -2.27 9.23
N ASN A 31 7.29 -2.53 10.39
CA ASN A 31 6.13 -3.41 10.51
C ASN A 31 4.89 -2.80 9.86
N THR A 32 4.63 -1.51 10.06
CA THR A 32 3.52 -0.80 9.41
C THR A 32 3.65 -0.83 7.89
N VAL A 33 4.85 -0.59 7.35
CA VAL A 33 5.08 -0.66 5.89
C VAL A 33 4.88 -2.09 5.38
N ARG A 34 5.35 -3.12 6.10
CA ARG A 34 5.15 -4.53 5.73
C ARG A 34 3.67 -4.91 5.71
N ASP A 35 2.93 -4.54 6.74
CA ASP A 35 1.50 -4.81 6.84
C ASP A 35 0.72 -4.10 5.72
N TYR A 36 1.05 -2.83 5.47
CA TYR A 36 0.46 -2.08 4.37
C TYR A 36 0.74 -2.71 3.00
N LEU A 37 1.96 -3.23 2.78
CA LEU A 37 2.31 -3.93 1.53
C LEU A 37 1.51 -5.22 1.36
N ASP A 38 1.30 -6.00 2.42
CA ASP A 38 0.43 -7.19 2.38
C ASP A 38 -1.01 -6.79 2.03
N TYR A 39 -1.57 -5.83 2.76
CA TYR A 39 -2.90 -5.30 2.50
C TYR A 39 -3.02 -4.81 1.05
N TYR A 40 -2.11 -3.96 0.59
CA TYR A 40 -2.14 -3.36 -0.74
C TYR A 40 -2.13 -4.42 -1.85
N ASN A 41 -1.29 -5.44 -1.73
CA ASN A 41 -1.09 -6.43 -2.78
C ASN A 41 -2.13 -7.57 -2.75
N HIS A 42 -2.55 -8.00 -1.56
CA HIS A 42 -3.34 -9.21 -1.38
C HIS A 42 -4.82 -8.95 -1.07
N ARG A 43 -5.13 -7.85 -0.36
CA ARG A 43 -6.46 -7.63 0.24
C ARG A 43 -7.18 -6.39 -0.30
N ARG A 44 -6.45 -5.44 -0.87
CA ARG A 44 -7.01 -4.16 -1.31
C ARG A 44 -8.01 -4.34 -2.44
N ILE A 45 -9.26 -4.00 -2.17
CA ILE A 45 -10.33 -4.01 -3.16
C ILE A 45 -10.12 -2.83 -4.11
N GLN A 46 -9.91 -3.13 -5.39
CA GLN A 46 -9.83 -2.10 -6.43
C GLN A 46 -11.02 -2.24 -7.38
N LEU A 47 -11.93 -1.25 -7.37
CA LEU A 47 -13.10 -1.25 -8.26
C LEU A 47 -12.71 -1.31 -9.74
N LYS A 48 -11.63 -0.61 -10.12
CA LYS A 48 -11.05 -0.69 -11.47
C LYS A 48 -10.57 -2.10 -11.87
N LEU A 49 -10.28 -2.96 -10.88
CA LEU A 49 -9.89 -4.36 -11.07
C LEU A 49 -11.06 -5.32 -10.81
N LYS A 50 -12.31 -4.86 -11.00
CA LYS A 50 -13.52 -5.65 -10.72
C LYS A 50 -13.63 -6.11 -9.25
N GLY A 51 -13.06 -5.34 -8.33
CA GLY A 51 -13.05 -5.65 -6.90
C GLY A 51 -11.94 -6.60 -6.45
N LEU A 52 -11.03 -6.98 -7.36
CA LEU A 52 -9.92 -7.88 -7.05
C LEU A 52 -8.73 -7.13 -6.47
N SER A 53 -7.90 -7.85 -5.71
CA SER A 53 -6.59 -7.36 -5.31
C SER A 53 -5.60 -7.36 -6.48
N PRO A 54 -4.51 -6.57 -6.41
CA PRO A 54 -3.51 -6.53 -7.46
C PRO A 54 -2.96 -7.91 -7.87
N ILE A 55 -2.72 -8.79 -6.89
CA ILE A 55 -2.24 -10.15 -7.17
C ILE A 55 -3.33 -11.00 -7.82
N GLN A 56 -4.57 -10.95 -7.32
CA GLN A 56 -5.69 -11.69 -7.93
C GLN A 56 -5.96 -11.27 -9.37
N TYR A 57 -5.80 -9.97 -9.67
CA TYR A 57 -5.91 -9.46 -11.03
C TYR A 57 -4.78 -9.97 -11.94
N ARG A 58 -3.55 -10.10 -11.43
CA ARG A 58 -2.40 -10.59 -12.18
C ARG A 58 -2.44 -12.09 -12.48
N LEU A 59 -3.14 -12.87 -11.65
CA LEU A 59 -3.26 -14.33 -11.80
C LEU A 59 -4.39 -14.76 -12.78
N GLN A 60 -5.14 -13.81 -13.34
CA GLN A 60 -6.05 -14.05 -14.47
C GLN A 60 -5.31 -13.93 -15.79
#